data_AF-A0A345H0Y4-F1
#
_entry.id   AF-A0A345H0Y4-F1
#
_cell.length_a   1.000
_cell.length_b   1.000
_cell.length_c   1.000
_cell.angle_alpha   90.00
_cell.angle_beta   90.00
_cell.angle_gamma   90.00
#
_symmetry.space_group_name_H-M   'P 1'
#
loop_
_entity.id
_entity.type
_entity.pdbx_description
1 polymer ?
#
loop_
_entity_poly.entity_id
_entity_poly.type
_entity_poly.pdbx_seq_one_letter_code
_entity_poly.pdbx_strand_id
1 'polypeptide(L)'
;MENNLLEYSLNDRAPLVNDFTKTKICDLSMRAAMGLEESYKASSIDFPKEEYASLRKLSEQELVSIIENAEEPFTRRFVAGQLLALLGDPRINVLNPEMIAIPSWTGLLGLKVSEVDEVVETYKNYGIIDEWIRKETPQYTATIQEFQIAKYPVTHQEYWEFLKDTDYAEIPTTWPLGQFLTSQSNHPVHTISSDACVQYAKWLSEKTGRKFRLPTEAEWEYVAGGSDGLEFPWGNTFEKDHCNTVESGIFRSTPIGIFPKGNSPFGCADMAGNVEEYVSDFYHAYDGGELIADDLTRERTTYRVARGGSFTRFRDLARCKRRHGRYMSEIYVMGFRLAEDID
;
A
#
# COMPACT_ATOMS: atom_id res chain seq x y z
N MET A 1 21.08 -10.99 -21.26
CA MET A 1 20.22 -9.93 -21.84
C MET A 1 19.89 -9.02 -20.70
N GLU A 2 20.45 -7.81 -20.72
CA GLU A 2 20.32 -6.82 -19.65
C GLU A 2 18.84 -6.47 -19.43
N ASN A 3 18.44 -6.47 -18.16
CA ASN A 3 17.12 -6.07 -17.67
C ASN A 3 16.87 -4.59 -17.95
N ASN A 4 16.52 -4.25 -19.19
CA ASN A 4 16.01 -2.94 -19.53
C ASN A 4 14.53 -2.86 -19.14
N LEU A 5 14.27 -2.67 -17.85
CA LEU A 5 13.13 -1.85 -17.43
C LEU A 5 13.39 -0.46 -18.02
N LEU A 6 12.98 -0.25 -19.27
CA LEU A 6 13.03 1.04 -19.95
C LEU A 6 12.62 2.11 -18.96
N GLU A 7 13.47 3.14 -18.83
CA GLU A 7 13.15 4.36 -18.12
C GLU A 7 11.79 4.86 -18.62
N TYR A 8 10.73 4.61 -17.87
CA TYR A 8 9.70 5.63 -17.74
C TYR A 8 10.36 6.77 -16.99
N SER A 9 11.21 7.53 -17.70
CA SER A 9 11.64 8.85 -17.29
C SER A 9 10.38 9.72 -17.31
N LEU A 10 9.62 9.66 -16.22
CA LEU A 10 8.73 10.74 -15.84
C LEU A 10 9.55 11.99 -15.45
N ASN A 11 10.88 11.88 -15.36
CA ASN A 11 11.78 13.02 -15.21
C ASN A 11 11.81 13.91 -16.47
N ASP A 12 11.51 13.40 -17.66
CA ASP A 12 11.61 14.16 -18.93
C ASP A 12 10.27 14.45 -19.64
N ARG A 13 9.13 14.15 -19.00
CA ARG A 13 7.83 14.63 -19.50
C ARG A 13 7.18 15.52 -18.48
N ALA A 14 7.20 16.81 -18.82
CA ALA A 14 6.41 17.86 -18.22
C ALA A 14 5.00 17.34 -17.85
N PRO A 15 4.45 17.72 -16.68
CA PRO A 15 3.10 17.35 -16.32
C PRO A 15 2.17 17.77 -17.47
N LEU A 16 1.49 16.79 -18.08
CA LEU A 16 0.53 17.00 -19.17
C LEU A 16 -0.77 17.70 -18.71
N VAL A 17 -0.72 18.41 -17.59
CA VAL A 17 -1.77 19.33 -17.15
C VAL A 17 -1.07 20.58 -16.62
N ASN A 18 -0.99 21.59 -17.48
CA ASN A 18 -0.74 22.95 -17.03
C ASN A 18 -1.78 23.28 -15.95
N ASP A 19 -1.31 23.58 -14.74
CA ASP A 19 -2.08 24.14 -13.64
C ASP A 19 -2.87 23.13 -12.77
N PHE A 20 -2.18 22.21 -12.08
CA PHE A 20 -2.74 21.46 -10.93
C PHE A 20 -3.30 22.38 -9.82
N THR A 21 -3.04 23.69 -9.87
CA THR A 21 -3.52 24.66 -8.87
C THR A 21 -5.02 24.98 -8.99
N LYS A 22 -5.70 24.56 -10.07
CA LYS A 22 -7.14 24.89 -10.30
C LYS A 22 -8.10 23.72 -10.41
N THR A 23 -7.61 22.49 -10.61
CA THR A 23 -8.46 21.31 -10.76
C THR A 23 -8.08 20.30 -9.69
N LYS A 24 -9.02 19.90 -8.83
CA LYS A 24 -8.73 18.87 -7.82
C LYS A 24 -8.42 17.55 -8.54
N ILE A 25 -7.48 16.77 -8.00
CA ILE A 25 -7.13 15.45 -8.57
C ILE A 25 -8.33 14.52 -8.69
N CYS A 26 -9.35 14.70 -7.85
CA CYS A 26 -10.60 13.94 -7.90
C CYS A 26 -11.51 14.30 -9.09
N ASP A 27 -11.27 15.44 -9.74
CA ASP A 27 -12.06 15.91 -10.89
C ASP A 27 -11.44 15.46 -12.23
N LEU A 28 -10.22 14.91 -12.19
CA LEU A 28 -9.53 14.35 -13.35
C LEU A 28 -10.08 12.95 -13.69
N SER A 29 -9.93 12.55 -14.96
CA SER A 29 -10.06 11.13 -15.31
C SER A 29 -9.03 10.32 -14.53
N MET A 30 -9.28 9.02 -14.33
CA MET A 30 -8.29 8.14 -13.69
C MET A 30 -6.95 8.15 -14.45
N ARG A 31 -6.99 8.19 -15.78
CA ARG A 31 -5.78 8.23 -16.61
C ARG A 31 -5.00 9.51 -16.36
N ALA A 32 -5.65 10.66 -16.43
CA ALA A 32 -5.02 11.95 -16.19
C ALA A 32 -4.50 12.08 -14.75
N ALA A 33 -5.23 11.60 -13.74
CA ALA A 33 -4.79 11.57 -12.34
C ALA A 33 -3.52 10.74 -12.13
N MET A 34 -3.32 9.70 -12.95
CA MET A 34 -2.13 8.85 -12.96
C MET A 34 -1.05 9.34 -13.93
N GLY A 35 -1.19 10.54 -14.51
CA GLY A 35 -0.25 11.09 -15.49
C GLY A 35 -0.24 10.38 -16.85
N LEU A 36 -1.26 9.58 -17.15
CA LEU A 36 -1.40 8.85 -18.40
C LEU A 36 -2.15 9.67 -19.46
N GLU A 37 -1.75 9.51 -20.71
CA GLU A 37 -2.50 10.06 -21.84
C GLU A 37 -3.86 9.39 -21.98
N GLU A 38 -4.89 10.14 -22.39
CA GLU A 38 -6.23 9.58 -22.63
C GLU A 38 -6.25 8.55 -23.77
N SER A 39 -5.35 8.69 -24.74
CA SER A 39 -5.15 7.71 -25.79
C SER A 39 -4.47 6.45 -25.26
N TYR A 40 -4.79 5.30 -25.86
CA TYR A 40 -4.14 4.04 -25.52
C TYR A 40 -2.63 4.11 -25.77
N LYS A 41 -1.87 3.65 -24.79
CA LYS A 41 -0.45 3.37 -24.91
C LYS A 41 -0.17 1.96 -24.44
N ALA A 42 0.63 1.23 -25.21
CA ALA A 42 1.08 -0.09 -24.82
C ALA A 42 1.89 0.00 -23.52
N SER A 43 1.67 -0.97 -22.63
CA SER A 43 2.50 -1.14 -21.43
C SER A 43 3.93 -1.44 -21.85
N SER A 44 4.89 -0.88 -21.12
CA SER A 44 6.31 -1.24 -21.27
C SER A 44 6.66 -2.54 -20.56
N ILE A 45 5.75 -3.10 -19.74
CA ILE A 45 5.97 -4.35 -19.05
C ILE A 45 5.62 -5.50 -19.99
N ASP A 46 6.62 -6.30 -20.34
CA ASP A 46 6.46 -7.54 -21.05
C ASP A 46 6.28 -8.71 -20.07
N PHE A 47 5.34 -9.60 -20.36
CA PHE A 47 5.07 -10.79 -19.58
C PHE A 47 5.28 -12.01 -20.49
N PRO A 48 6.54 -12.46 -20.65
CA PRO A 48 6.89 -13.49 -21.63
C PRO A 48 6.14 -14.79 -21.34
N LYS A 49 5.54 -15.36 -22.39
CA LYS A 49 4.76 -16.61 -22.31
C LYS A 49 5.64 -17.80 -21.87
N GLU A 50 6.93 -17.70 -22.12
CA GLU A 50 7.97 -18.64 -21.75
C GLU A 50 8.07 -18.79 -20.23
N GLU A 51 7.90 -17.70 -19.48
CA GLU A 51 7.91 -17.74 -18.00
C GLU A 51 6.75 -18.60 -17.49
N TYR A 52 5.52 -18.36 -17.96
CA TYR A 52 4.37 -19.19 -17.61
C TYR A 52 4.57 -20.66 -17.98
N ALA A 53 5.13 -20.93 -19.17
CA ALA A 53 5.37 -22.29 -19.62
C ALA A 53 6.39 -23.03 -18.74
N SER A 54 7.39 -22.31 -18.22
CA SER A 54 8.41 -22.84 -17.30
C SER A 54 7.86 -23.04 -15.89
N LEU A 55 7.16 -22.04 -15.35
CA LEU A 55 6.76 -21.98 -13.95
C LEU A 55 5.55 -22.83 -13.62
N ARG A 56 4.62 -23.04 -14.57
CA ARG A 56 3.41 -23.86 -14.35
C ARG A 56 3.67 -25.34 -13.98
N LYS A 57 4.93 -25.78 -14.06
CA LYS A 57 5.36 -27.15 -13.72
C LYS A 57 5.92 -27.26 -12.29
N LEU A 58 6.16 -26.12 -11.64
CA LEU A 58 6.70 -26.06 -10.30
C LEU A 58 5.58 -26.22 -9.26
N SER A 59 5.96 -26.72 -8.09
CA SER A 59 5.10 -26.75 -6.90
C SER A 59 4.87 -25.35 -6.34
N GLU A 60 3.85 -25.21 -5.50
CA GLU A 60 3.49 -23.97 -4.82
C GLU A 60 4.66 -23.43 -3.97
N GLN A 61 5.39 -24.30 -3.28
CA GLN A 61 6.57 -23.91 -2.48
C GLN A 61 7.74 -23.42 -3.34
N GLU A 62 7.98 -24.03 -4.50
CA GLU A 62 8.99 -23.54 -5.45
C GLU A 62 8.61 -22.16 -6.01
N LEU A 63 7.32 -21.93 -6.30
CA LEU A 63 6.82 -20.63 -6.73
C LEU A 63 6.97 -19.55 -5.64
N VAL A 64 6.69 -19.89 -4.38
CA VAL A 64 6.96 -19.00 -3.24
C VAL A 64 8.44 -18.65 -3.15
N SER A 65 9.32 -19.65 -3.30
CA SER A 65 10.78 -19.44 -3.23
C SER A 65 11.28 -18.48 -4.31
N ILE A 66 10.65 -18.47 -5.49
CA ILE A 66 10.93 -17.50 -6.56
C ILE A 66 10.49 -16.10 -6.13
N ILE A 67 9.30 -15.96 -5.56
CA ILE A 67 8.76 -14.66 -5.11
C ILE A 67 9.65 -14.04 -4.02
N GLU A 68 10.12 -14.84 -3.07
CA GLU A 68 10.94 -14.38 -1.95
C GLU A 68 12.39 -14.07 -2.36
N ASN A 69 12.85 -14.57 -3.51
CA ASN A 69 14.20 -14.32 -3.99
C ASN A 69 14.32 -12.94 -4.65
N ALA A 70 15.00 -12.01 -3.96
CA ALA A 70 15.28 -10.66 -4.43
C ALA A 70 16.10 -10.61 -5.74
N GLU A 71 16.89 -11.63 -6.02
CA GLU A 71 17.72 -11.71 -7.24
C GLU A 71 16.95 -12.21 -8.46
N GLU A 72 15.75 -12.78 -8.28
CA GLU A 72 14.90 -13.15 -9.41
C GLU A 72 14.43 -11.92 -10.20
N PRO A 73 14.25 -12.02 -11.53
CA PRO A 73 13.63 -10.94 -12.29
C PRO A 73 12.19 -10.67 -11.82
N PHE A 74 11.79 -9.39 -11.83
CA PHE A 74 10.42 -8.99 -11.47
C PHE A 74 9.36 -9.78 -12.23
N THR A 75 9.52 -9.95 -13.55
CA THR A 75 8.56 -10.67 -14.40
C THR A 75 8.36 -12.11 -13.95
N ARG A 76 9.45 -12.78 -13.53
CA ARG A 76 9.42 -14.15 -13.04
C ARG A 76 8.71 -14.25 -11.68
N ARG A 77 8.98 -13.33 -10.76
CA ARG A 77 8.24 -13.20 -9.49
C ARG A 77 6.75 -12.93 -9.72
N PHE A 78 6.43 -12.01 -10.63
CA PHE A 78 5.04 -11.65 -10.96
C PHE A 78 4.27 -12.84 -11.54
N VAL A 79 4.88 -13.60 -12.46
CA VAL A 79 4.25 -14.82 -13.02
C VAL A 79 4.07 -15.89 -11.95
N ALA A 80 5.07 -16.10 -11.07
CA ALA A 80 4.94 -17.03 -9.96
C ALA A 80 3.76 -16.66 -9.04
N GLY A 81 3.62 -15.37 -8.68
CA GLY A 81 2.51 -14.87 -7.87
C GLY A 81 1.14 -15.08 -8.52
N GLN A 82 1.01 -14.85 -9.83
CA GLN A 82 -0.26 -15.11 -10.54
C GLN A 82 -0.60 -16.60 -10.62
N LEU A 83 0.41 -17.48 -10.78
CA LEU A 83 0.17 -18.92 -10.74
C LEU A 83 -0.30 -19.36 -9.36
N LEU A 84 0.31 -18.84 -8.28
CA LEU A 84 -0.16 -19.09 -6.91
C LEU A 84 -1.60 -18.63 -6.68
N ALA A 85 -2.03 -17.53 -7.28
CA ALA A 85 -3.42 -17.08 -7.17
C ALA A 85 -4.42 -18.17 -7.65
N LEU A 86 -4.05 -18.90 -8.71
CA LEU A 86 -4.87 -19.94 -9.31
C LEU A 86 -4.74 -21.31 -8.62
N LEU A 87 -3.54 -21.63 -8.12
CA LEU A 87 -3.24 -22.92 -7.49
C LEU A 87 -3.61 -22.95 -6.00
N GLY A 88 -3.67 -21.78 -5.37
CA GLY A 88 -3.73 -21.63 -3.92
C GLY A 88 -2.37 -21.17 -3.40
N ASP A 89 -2.32 -19.97 -2.82
CA ASP A 89 -1.09 -19.41 -2.29
C ASP A 89 -0.86 -19.93 -0.85
N PRO A 90 0.16 -20.77 -0.60
CA PRO A 90 0.35 -21.39 0.71
C PRO A 90 0.77 -20.39 1.80
N ARG A 91 1.10 -19.15 1.42
CA ARG A 91 1.38 -18.05 2.36
C ARG A 91 0.10 -17.50 3.00
N ILE A 92 -1.06 -17.77 2.40
CA ILE A 92 -2.36 -17.27 2.88
C ILE A 92 -3.00 -18.32 3.79
N ASN A 93 -2.97 -18.05 5.09
CA ASN A 93 -3.69 -18.82 6.10
C ASN A 93 -4.62 -17.89 6.88
N VAL A 94 -5.88 -17.86 6.48
CA VAL A 94 -6.88 -16.90 6.98
C VAL A 94 -7.00 -16.89 8.50
N LEU A 95 -6.95 -18.06 9.15
CA LEU A 95 -7.11 -18.18 10.61
C LEU A 95 -5.78 -18.06 11.38
N ASN A 96 -4.64 -18.07 10.67
CA ASN A 96 -3.33 -17.92 11.27
C ASN A 96 -2.41 -17.16 10.29
N PRO A 97 -2.66 -15.86 10.08
CA PRO A 97 -1.85 -15.04 9.19
C PRO A 97 -0.40 -15.01 9.67
N GLU A 98 0.56 -14.83 8.75
CA GLU A 98 1.96 -14.65 9.10
C GLU A 98 2.16 -13.29 9.79
N MET A 99 2.44 -13.32 11.09
CA MET A 99 2.64 -12.14 11.92
C MET A 99 4.12 -11.94 12.25
N ILE A 100 4.58 -10.69 12.20
CA ILE A 100 5.93 -10.26 12.58
C ILE A 100 5.85 -9.63 13.96
N ALA A 101 6.66 -10.11 14.90
CA ALA A 101 6.78 -9.52 16.23
C ALA A 101 7.54 -8.19 16.18
N ILE A 102 6.96 -7.15 16.74
CA ILE A 102 7.52 -5.80 16.77
C ILE A 102 7.82 -5.44 18.23
N PRO A 103 9.09 -5.15 18.57
CA PRO A 103 9.44 -4.81 19.95
C PRO A 103 8.84 -3.47 20.35
N SER A 104 8.64 -3.28 21.65
CA SER A 104 8.32 -1.96 22.19
C SER A 104 9.39 -0.94 21.79
N TRP A 105 8.97 0.28 21.46
CA TRP A 105 9.88 1.32 21.01
C TRP A 105 9.41 2.69 21.47
N THR A 106 10.36 3.58 21.73
CA THR A 106 10.09 5.00 21.95
C THR A 106 11.08 5.80 21.14
N GLY A 107 10.56 6.73 20.36
CA GLY A 107 11.39 7.55 19.50
C GLY A 107 10.56 8.57 18.75
N LEU A 108 11.15 9.12 17.70
CA LEU A 108 10.57 10.23 16.96
C LEU A 108 9.91 9.73 15.68
N LEU A 109 8.64 10.10 15.49
CA LEU A 109 7.87 9.89 14.26
C LEU A 109 7.45 11.25 13.68
N GLY A 110 7.02 11.25 12.42
CA GLY A 110 6.67 12.45 11.67
C GLY A 110 7.88 13.15 11.04
N LEU A 111 7.58 14.17 10.25
CA LEU A 111 8.51 15.00 9.52
C LEU A 111 8.84 16.25 10.34
N LYS A 112 10.10 16.72 10.29
CA LYS A 112 10.44 18.00 10.93
C LYS A 112 9.82 19.14 10.13
N VAL A 113 9.35 20.17 10.84
CA VAL A 113 8.80 21.37 10.19
C VAL A 113 9.81 22.02 9.23
N SER A 114 11.10 21.96 9.55
CA SER A 114 12.18 22.50 8.70
C SER A 114 12.40 21.74 7.39
N GLU A 115 11.88 20.52 7.25
CA GLU A 115 12.05 19.67 6.07
C GLU A 115 10.86 19.79 5.09
N VAL A 116 9.80 20.51 5.46
CA VAL A 116 8.59 20.66 4.62
C VAL A 116 8.90 21.27 3.26
N ASP A 117 9.64 22.38 3.22
CA ASP A 117 9.93 23.10 1.98
C ASP A 117 10.74 22.22 1.00
N GLU A 118 11.68 21.43 1.52
CA GLU A 118 12.49 20.50 0.72
C GLU A 118 11.65 19.37 0.13
N VAL A 119 10.73 18.81 0.92
CA VAL A 119 9.83 17.74 0.46
C VAL A 119 8.86 18.29 -0.60
N VAL A 120 8.28 19.47 -0.37
CA VAL A 120 7.39 20.12 -1.35
C VAL A 120 8.13 20.38 -2.66
N GLU A 121 9.35 20.92 -2.61
CA GLU A 121 10.17 21.16 -3.79
C GLU A 121 10.52 19.87 -4.53
N THR A 122 10.86 18.81 -3.79
CA THR A 122 11.17 17.48 -4.36
C THR A 122 9.99 16.91 -5.16
N TYR A 123 8.76 17.09 -4.68
CA TYR A 123 7.56 16.52 -5.30
C TYR A 123 6.68 17.53 -6.04
N LYS A 124 7.16 18.76 -6.29
CA LYS A 124 6.37 19.82 -6.94
C LYS A 124 5.81 19.42 -8.31
N ASN A 125 6.53 18.58 -9.04
CA ASN A 125 6.11 18.10 -10.37
C ASN A 125 4.90 17.14 -10.31
N TYR A 126 4.60 16.60 -9.13
CA TYR A 126 3.39 15.81 -8.86
C TYR A 126 2.23 16.66 -8.33
N GLY A 127 2.37 17.99 -8.32
CA GLY A 127 1.34 18.92 -7.84
C GLY A 127 1.22 18.95 -6.32
N ILE A 128 2.26 18.51 -5.59
CA ILE A 128 2.28 18.55 -4.12
C ILE A 128 2.32 20.00 -3.64
N ILE A 129 1.49 20.29 -2.65
CA ILE A 129 1.38 21.57 -1.98
C ILE A 129 1.81 21.47 -0.52
N ASP A 130 2.21 22.60 0.06
CA ASP A 130 2.66 22.75 1.44
C ASP A 130 1.73 22.07 2.45
N GLU A 131 0.42 22.36 2.35
CA GLU A 131 -0.60 21.87 3.27
C GLU A 131 -0.60 20.34 3.39
N TRP A 132 -0.38 19.63 2.28
CA TRP A 132 -0.41 18.16 2.28
C TRP A 132 0.77 17.55 3.02
N ILE A 133 1.92 18.21 2.96
CA ILE A 133 3.16 17.78 3.63
C ILE A 133 3.18 18.25 5.08
N ARG A 134 2.64 19.44 5.37
CA ARG A 134 2.59 20.00 6.73
C ARG A 134 1.79 19.13 7.70
N LYS A 135 0.85 18.30 7.20
CA LYS A 135 0.12 17.28 7.98
C LYS A 135 1.02 16.21 8.62
N GLU A 136 2.23 16.05 8.12
CA GLU A 136 3.22 15.09 8.59
C GLU A 136 4.04 15.67 9.76
N THR A 137 3.76 16.91 10.16
CA THR A 137 4.53 17.67 11.15
C THR A 137 3.70 18.01 12.39
N PRO A 138 4.33 18.37 13.52
CA PRO A 138 5.76 18.29 13.78
C PRO A 138 6.20 16.84 13.97
N GLN A 139 7.52 16.65 13.99
CA GLN A 139 8.09 15.43 14.54
C GLN A 139 7.71 15.35 16.03
N TYR A 140 7.22 14.19 16.47
CA TYR A 140 6.70 13.99 17.82
C TYR A 140 7.26 12.70 18.42
N THR A 141 7.25 12.60 19.76
CA THR A 141 7.65 11.37 20.45
C THR A 141 6.50 10.38 20.51
N ALA A 142 6.67 9.22 19.90
CA ALA A 142 5.72 8.10 20.00
C ALA A 142 6.26 7.04 20.96
N THR A 143 5.34 6.41 21.70
CA THR A 143 5.63 5.22 22.51
C THR A 143 4.78 4.07 21.99
N ILE A 144 5.43 3.05 21.45
CA ILE A 144 4.81 1.87 20.84
C ILE A 144 5.06 0.70 21.79
N GLN A 145 4.00 0.01 22.20
CA GLN A 145 4.11 -1.22 22.99
C GLN A 145 4.52 -2.38 22.09
N GLU A 146 4.97 -3.48 22.69
CA GLU A 146 5.19 -4.71 21.92
C GLU A 146 3.86 -5.19 21.33
N PHE A 147 3.88 -5.56 20.06
CA PHE A 147 2.72 -6.06 19.33
C PHE A 147 3.16 -6.94 18.16
N GLN A 148 2.23 -7.54 17.42
CA GLN A 148 2.53 -8.18 16.16
C GLN A 148 1.81 -7.49 15.00
N ILE A 149 2.39 -7.54 13.81
CA ILE A 149 1.78 -6.99 12.60
C ILE A 149 1.86 -8.01 11.47
N ALA A 150 0.79 -8.12 10.68
CA ALA A 150 0.77 -9.03 9.55
C ALA A 150 1.88 -8.65 8.57
N LYS A 151 2.60 -9.65 8.04
CA LYS A 151 3.66 -9.46 7.04
C LYS A 151 3.11 -8.85 5.76
N TYR A 152 1.91 -9.29 5.35
CA TYR A 152 1.24 -8.86 4.12
C TYR A 152 -0.05 -8.08 4.43
N PRO A 153 -0.54 -7.24 3.51
CA PRO A 153 -1.91 -6.74 3.57
C PRO A 153 -2.91 -7.90 3.45
N VAL A 154 -4.12 -7.71 3.99
CA VAL A 154 -5.19 -8.70 3.86
C VAL A 154 -5.56 -8.88 2.39
N THR A 155 -5.72 -10.11 1.95
CA THR A 155 -5.96 -10.49 0.56
C THR A 155 -7.44 -10.63 0.21
N HIS A 156 -7.74 -10.67 -1.08
CA HIS A 156 -9.09 -10.98 -1.55
C HIS A 156 -9.59 -12.34 -1.07
N GLN A 157 -8.73 -13.36 -1.00
CA GLN A 157 -9.10 -14.69 -0.49
C GLN A 157 -9.48 -14.63 0.99
N GLU A 158 -8.70 -13.92 1.80
CA GLU A 158 -9.00 -13.74 3.22
C GLU A 158 -10.32 -13.02 3.44
N TYR A 159 -10.55 -11.90 2.74
CA TYR A 159 -11.80 -11.15 2.85
C TYR A 159 -13.01 -11.95 2.31
N TRP A 160 -12.81 -12.77 1.28
CA TRP A 160 -13.85 -13.64 0.75
C TRP A 160 -14.29 -14.71 1.74
N GLU A 161 -13.37 -15.31 2.50
CA GLU A 161 -13.72 -16.24 3.58
C GLU A 161 -14.49 -15.56 4.71
N PHE A 162 -14.16 -14.31 5.05
CA PHE A 162 -14.95 -13.48 5.97
C PHE A 162 -16.39 -13.27 5.47
N LEU A 163 -16.57 -12.91 4.20
CA LEU A 163 -17.91 -12.73 3.63
C LEU A 163 -18.71 -14.04 3.53
N LYS A 164 -18.05 -15.19 3.42
CA LYS A 164 -18.72 -16.50 3.42
C LYS A 164 -19.18 -16.93 4.80
N ASP A 165 -18.41 -16.58 5.83
CA ASP A 165 -18.65 -16.97 7.21
C ASP A 165 -19.59 -16.01 7.95
N THR A 166 -19.94 -14.87 7.33
CA THR A 166 -20.77 -13.81 7.92
C THR A 166 -21.84 -13.32 6.96
N ASP A 167 -22.82 -12.56 7.47
CA ASP A 167 -23.81 -11.84 6.66
C ASP A 167 -23.36 -10.40 6.34
N TYR A 168 -22.05 -10.11 6.37
CA TYR A 168 -21.55 -8.76 6.10
C TYR A 168 -21.77 -8.36 4.63
N ALA A 169 -22.33 -7.17 4.41
CA ALA A 169 -22.89 -6.79 3.11
C ALA A 169 -21.91 -6.07 2.17
N GLU A 170 -20.82 -5.49 2.69
CA GLU A 170 -19.93 -4.68 1.86
C GLU A 170 -19.00 -5.57 1.02
N ILE A 171 -19.26 -5.59 -0.28
CA ILE A 171 -18.47 -6.28 -1.28
C ILE A 171 -17.47 -5.29 -1.90
N PRO A 172 -16.18 -5.67 -2.12
CA PRO A 172 -15.22 -4.82 -2.80
C PRO A 172 -15.72 -4.39 -4.18
N THR A 173 -15.66 -3.09 -4.49
CA THR A 173 -16.14 -2.59 -5.79
C THR A 173 -15.30 -3.07 -6.98
N THR A 174 -14.11 -3.61 -6.71
CA THR A 174 -13.22 -4.21 -7.71
C THR A 174 -13.64 -5.61 -8.14
N TRP A 175 -14.56 -6.25 -7.40
CA TRP A 175 -15.12 -7.55 -7.77
C TRP A 175 -16.16 -7.37 -8.87
N PRO A 176 -15.93 -7.88 -10.09
CA PRO A 176 -16.86 -7.69 -11.20
C PRO A 176 -18.22 -8.30 -10.87
N LEU A 177 -19.27 -7.46 -10.93
CA LEU A 177 -20.63 -7.86 -10.55
C LEU A 177 -20.72 -8.43 -9.11
N GLY A 178 -19.81 -7.99 -8.23
CA GLY A 178 -19.70 -8.46 -6.85
C GLY A 178 -19.15 -9.89 -6.70
N GLN A 179 -18.50 -10.43 -7.73
CA GLN A 179 -17.99 -11.82 -7.71
C GLN A 179 -16.48 -11.87 -7.42
N PHE A 180 -16.11 -12.76 -6.49
CA PHE A 180 -14.73 -13.08 -6.18
C PHE A 180 -13.97 -13.60 -7.40
N LEU A 181 -12.76 -13.08 -7.63
CA LEU A 181 -11.89 -13.47 -8.74
C LEU A 181 -10.73 -14.32 -8.23
N THR A 182 -10.76 -15.63 -8.51
CA THR A 182 -9.68 -16.55 -8.12
C THR A 182 -8.31 -16.12 -8.66
N SER A 183 -8.25 -15.51 -9.86
CA SER A 183 -6.99 -15.03 -10.44
C SER A 183 -6.35 -13.84 -9.69
N GLN A 184 -7.03 -13.29 -8.69
CA GLN A 184 -6.54 -12.23 -7.81
C GLN A 184 -6.70 -12.61 -6.32
N SER A 185 -6.86 -13.90 -6.02
CA SER A 185 -7.08 -14.41 -4.66
C SER A 185 -6.01 -13.92 -3.67
N ASN A 186 -4.75 -13.87 -4.11
CA ASN A 186 -3.59 -13.44 -3.34
C ASN A 186 -3.15 -11.98 -3.58
N HIS A 187 -3.99 -11.18 -4.24
CA HIS A 187 -3.82 -9.74 -4.28
C HIS A 187 -4.43 -9.13 -3.01
N PRO A 188 -3.93 -7.98 -2.53
CA PRO A 188 -4.54 -7.29 -1.41
C PRO A 188 -6.00 -6.93 -1.73
N VAL A 189 -6.90 -7.12 -0.76
CA VAL A 189 -8.27 -6.61 -0.88
C VAL A 189 -8.23 -5.08 -0.84
N HIS A 190 -8.98 -4.43 -1.72
CA HIS A 190 -9.08 -2.98 -1.74
C HIS A 190 -10.45 -2.51 -2.22
N THR A 191 -10.65 -1.18 -2.21
CA THR A 191 -11.93 -0.46 -2.43
C THR A 191 -13.04 -0.79 -1.44
N ILE A 192 -12.65 -1.15 -0.22
CA ILE A 192 -13.55 -1.35 0.93
C ILE A 192 -13.48 -0.16 1.89
N SER A 193 -14.48 -0.02 2.75
CA SER A 193 -14.52 1.00 3.80
C SER A 193 -13.61 0.61 4.98
N SER A 194 -13.25 1.60 5.78
CA SER A 194 -12.57 1.35 7.05
C SER A 194 -13.42 0.55 8.03
N ASP A 195 -14.76 0.62 7.93
CA ASP A 195 -15.66 -0.19 8.77
C ASP A 195 -15.51 -1.67 8.42
N ALA A 196 -15.49 -2.01 7.13
CA ALA A 196 -15.24 -3.38 6.66
C ALA A 196 -13.92 -3.94 7.19
N CYS A 197 -12.87 -3.12 7.22
CA CYS A 197 -11.57 -3.52 7.76
C CYS A 197 -11.65 -3.83 9.28
N VAL A 198 -12.35 -3.00 10.04
CA VAL A 198 -12.58 -3.22 11.48
C VAL A 198 -13.43 -4.46 11.73
N GLN A 199 -14.48 -4.68 10.94
CA GLN A 199 -15.37 -5.83 11.09
C GLN A 199 -14.66 -7.14 10.72
N TYR A 200 -13.79 -7.13 9.72
CA TYR A 200 -12.91 -8.26 9.42
C TYR A 200 -12.00 -8.59 10.60
N ALA A 201 -11.30 -7.60 11.18
CA ALA A 201 -10.39 -7.83 12.30
C ALA A 201 -11.12 -8.36 13.54
N LYS A 202 -12.33 -7.84 13.80
CA LYS A 202 -13.21 -8.33 14.86
C LYS A 202 -13.64 -9.78 14.62
N TRP A 203 -14.11 -10.11 13.42
CA TRP A 203 -14.47 -11.46 13.04
C TRP A 203 -13.30 -12.43 13.25
N LEU A 204 -12.11 -12.08 12.78
CA LEU A 204 -10.94 -12.93 12.93
C LEU A 204 -10.55 -13.14 14.40
N SER A 205 -10.68 -12.09 15.22
CA SER A 205 -10.48 -12.17 16.67
C SER A 205 -11.43 -13.17 17.31
N GLU A 206 -12.72 -13.10 16.97
CA GLU A 206 -13.75 -14.02 17.49
C GLU A 206 -13.51 -15.46 17.04
N LYS A 207 -13.07 -15.67 15.79
CA LYS A 207 -12.81 -17.01 15.22
C LYS A 207 -11.60 -17.70 15.83
N THR A 208 -10.59 -16.94 16.24
CA THR A 208 -9.29 -17.47 16.66
C THR A 208 -9.05 -17.34 18.16
N GLY A 209 -9.79 -16.48 18.85
CA GLY A 209 -9.53 -16.10 20.24
C GLY A 209 -8.33 -15.16 20.40
N ARG A 210 -7.73 -14.69 19.30
CA ARG A 210 -6.62 -13.72 19.27
C ARG A 210 -7.16 -12.29 19.24
N LYS A 211 -6.30 -11.30 19.46
CA LYS A 211 -6.69 -9.88 19.58
C LYS A 211 -6.29 -9.08 18.33
N PHE A 212 -6.92 -9.37 17.20
CA PHE A 212 -6.66 -8.68 15.95
C PHE A 212 -7.35 -7.31 15.88
N ARG A 213 -6.65 -6.35 15.30
CA ARG A 213 -7.10 -4.98 15.06
C ARG A 213 -6.43 -4.38 13.83
N LEU A 214 -6.77 -3.15 13.50
CA LEU A 214 -5.92 -2.34 12.60
C LEU A 214 -4.70 -1.81 13.38
N PRO A 215 -3.54 -1.64 12.73
CA PRO A 215 -2.43 -0.93 13.35
C PRO A 215 -2.85 0.50 13.67
N THR A 216 -2.28 1.09 14.72
CA THR A 216 -2.29 2.55 14.87
C THR A 216 -1.43 3.18 13.78
N GLU A 217 -1.65 4.45 13.54
CA GLU A 217 -0.86 5.22 12.61
C GLU A 217 0.63 5.23 12.98
N ALA A 218 0.93 5.40 14.27
CA ALA A 218 2.29 5.40 14.78
C ALA A 218 2.97 4.03 14.61
N GLU A 219 2.25 2.94 14.92
CA GLU A 219 2.72 1.57 14.68
C GLU A 219 3.03 1.33 13.21
N TRP A 220 2.15 1.74 12.31
CA TRP A 220 2.35 1.57 10.87
C TRP A 220 3.61 2.31 10.40
N GLU A 221 3.78 3.58 10.79
CA GLU A 221 4.95 4.38 10.39
C GLU A 221 6.26 3.79 10.93
N TYR A 222 6.27 3.38 12.19
CA TYR A 222 7.44 2.74 12.80
C TYR A 222 7.81 1.44 12.09
N VAL A 223 6.81 0.59 11.79
CA VAL A 223 7.06 -0.67 11.08
C VAL A 223 7.54 -0.41 9.65
N ALA A 224 7.01 0.61 8.98
CA ALA A 224 7.40 0.96 7.62
C ALA A 224 8.83 1.50 7.57
N GLY A 225 9.16 2.50 8.39
CA GLY A 225 10.42 3.25 8.33
C GLY A 225 11.52 2.77 9.29
N GLY A 226 11.22 1.86 10.21
CA GLY A 226 12.15 1.44 11.26
C GLY A 226 12.43 2.51 12.31
N SER A 227 13.33 2.19 13.24
CA SER A 227 13.78 3.12 14.30
C SER A 227 14.49 4.37 13.79
N ASP A 228 15.03 4.30 12.57
CA ASP A 228 15.75 5.41 11.95
C ASP A 228 14.81 6.38 11.21
N GLY A 229 13.52 6.05 11.12
CA GLY A 229 12.51 6.90 10.48
C GLY A 229 12.79 7.10 8.99
N LEU A 230 13.10 6.02 8.27
CA LEU A 230 13.43 6.05 6.84
C LEU A 230 12.33 6.71 6.01
N GLU A 231 12.71 7.28 4.86
CA GLU A 231 11.75 7.90 3.95
C GLU A 231 10.89 6.89 3.21
N PHE A 232 11.49 5.77 2.79
CA PHE A 232 10.83 4.60 2.23
C PHE A 232 11.25 3.36 3.03
N PRO A 233 10.51 2.24 2.94
CA PRO A 233 10.81 1.05 3.75
C PRO A 233 12.24 0.50 3.57
N TRP A 234 12.85 0.73 2.41
CA TRP A 234 14.19 0.28 2.05
C TRP A 234 15.28 1.34 2.17
N GLY A 235 14.96 2.60 2.46
CA GLY A 235 15.95 3.67 2.54
C GLY A 235 15.41 5.06 2.24
N ASN A 236 16.32 6.01 1.99
CA ASN A 236 15.98 7.43 1.80
C ASN A 236 15.90 7.85 0.32
N THR A 237 16.13 6.92 -0.61
CA THR A 237 16.05 7.14 -2.05
C THR A 237 14.98 6.25 -2.64
N PHE A 238 14.13 6.82 -3.50
CA PHE A 238 13.09 6.06 -4.17
C PHE A 238 13.68 5.07 -5.18
N GLU A 239 13.28 3.80 -5.10
CA GLU A 239 13.67 2.74 -6.02
C GLU A 239 12.42 2.15 -6.69
N LYS A 240 12.36 2.25 -8.03
CA LYS A 240 11.15 1.92 -8.81
C LYS A 240 10.76 0.43 -8.76
N ASP A 241 11.73 -0.44 -8.51
CA ASP A 241 11.57 -1.91 -8.49
C ASP A 241 11.33 -2.46 -7.08
N HIS A 242 11.16 -1.59 -6.08
CA HIS A 242 10.92 -1.96 -4.69
C HIS A 242 9.43 -1.81 -4.29
N CYS A 243 8.58 -1.26 -5.14
CA CYS A 243 7.16 -1.10 -4.84
C CYS A 243 6.28 -1.04 -6.09
N ASN A 244 4.97 -1.12 -5.90
CA ASN A 244 3.97 -0.93 -6.95
C ASN A 244 3.29 0.44 -6.83
N THR A 245 3.90 1.47 -7.40
CA THR A 245 3.32 2.82 -7.60
C THR A 245 3.06 3.06 -9.09
N VAL A 246 2.59 4.25 -9.48
CA VAL A 246 2.46 4.67 -10.89
C VAL A 246 3.77 4.48 -11.67
N GLU A 247 4.91 4.75 -11.05
CA GLU A 247 6.25 4.63 -11.64
C GLU A 247 6.59 3.19 -12.06
N SER A 248 5.93 2.18 -11.50
CA SER A 248 6.13 0.77 -11.88
C SER A 248 5.57 0.46 -13.28
N GLY A 249 4.56 1.21 -13.74
CA GLY A 249 3.84 0.96 -15.00
C GLY A 249 2.87 -0.23 -14.96
N ILE A 250 2.63 -0.84 -13.79
CA ILE A 250 1.79 -2.04 -13.65
C ILE A 250 0.29 -1.70 -13.72
N PHE A 251 -0.09 -0.56 -13.10
CA PHE A 251 -1.44 0.03 -13.10
C PHE A 251 -2.56 -0.92 -12.64
N ARG A 252 -2.24 -1.84 -11.74
CA ARG A 252 -3.15 -2.76 -11.05
C ARG A 252 -2.47 -3.27 -9.79
N SER A 253 -3.23 -3.85 -8.87
CA SER A 253 -2.65 -4.53 -7.72
C SER A 253 -1.81 -5.72 -8.18
N THR A 254 -0.85 -6.11 -7.37
CA THR A 254 0.00 -7.28 -7.59
C THR A 254 -0.22 -8.32 -6.49
N PRO A 255 0.12 -9.60 -6.74
CA PRO A 255 0.21 -10.58 -5.67
C PRO A 255 1.09 -10.06 -4.53
N ILE A 256 0.73 -10.40 -3.29
CA ILE A 256 1.47 -9.96 -2.10
C ILE A 256 2.93 -10.42 -2.13
N GLY A 257 3.85 -9.56 -1.69
CA GLY A 257 5.25 -9.88 -1.44
C GLY A 257 6.14 -10.04 -2.67
N ILE A 258 5.70 -9.65 -3.86
CA ILE A 258 6.53 -9.79 -5.09
C ILE A 258 7.65 -8.76 -5.22
N PHE A 259 7.74 -7.81 -4.28
CA PHE A 259 8.78 -6.80 -4.16
C PHE A 259 9.65 -7.04 -2.91
N PRO A 260 10.40 -8.17 -2.82
CA PRO A 260 11.15 -8.51 -1.61
C PRO A 260 12.23 -7.49 -1.23
N LYS A 261 12.75 -6.71 -2.19
CA LYS A 261 13.69 -5.61 -1.92
C LYS A 261 13.03 -4.41 -1.24
N GLY A 262 11.70 -4.30 -1.33
CA GLY A 262 10.92 -3.23 -0.70
C GLY A 262 10.37 -3.56 0.67
N ASN A 263 10.77 -4.69 1.25
CA ASN A 263 10.36 -5.04 2.60
C ASN A 263 10.85 -3.97 3.58
N SER A 264 10.05 -3.71 4.61
CA SER A 264 10.42 -2.80 5.69
C SER A 264 11.59 -3.35 6.51
N PRO A 265 12.19 -2.54 7.40
CA PRO A 265 13.29 -3.00 8.26
C PRO A 265 12.93 -4.20 9.15
N PHE A 266 11.63 -4.40 9.42
CA PHE A 266 11.10 -5.54 10.19
C PHE A 266 10.70 -6.73 9.30
N GLY A 267 10.74 -6.59 7.98
CA GLY A 267 10.38 -7.64 7.03
C GLY A 267 8.93 -7.61 6.54
N CYS A 268 8.15 -6.56 6.87
CA CYS A 268 6.80 -6.41 6.32
C CYS A 268 6.86 -6.06 4.84
N ALA A 269 6.12 -6.80 4.03
CA ALA A 269 6.03 -6.60 2.60
C ALA A 269 4.96 -5.56 2.24
N ASP A 270 5.16 -4.91 1.09
CA ASP A 270 4.20 -4.00 0.46
C ASP A 270 3.74 -2.83 1.37
N MET A 271 4.61 -2.38 2.30
CA MET A 271 4.36 -1.17 3.12
C MET A 271 4.41 0.12 2.27
N ALA A 272 4.91 0.04 1.04
CA ALA A 272 4.91 1.13 0.07
C ALA A 272 4.31 0.63 -1.25
N GLY A 273 3.31 1.35 -1.76
CA GLY A 273 2.59 1.00 -2.98
C GLY A 273 1.60 -0.16 -2.80
N ASN A 274 1.23 -0.76 -3.93
CA ASN A 274 0.16 -1.75 -4.07
C ASN A 274 -1.21 -1.18 -3.64
N VAL A 275 -1.52 -1.09 -2.36
CA VAL A 275 -2.78 -0.51 -1.87
C VAL A 275 -2.54 0.41 -0.69
N GLU A 276 -3.37 1.45 -0.57
CA GLU A 276 -3.33 2.30 0.62
C GLU A 276 -3.93 1.54 1.80
N GLU A 277 -3.35 1.62 2.98
CA GLU A 277 -3.78 0.81 4.12
C GLU A 277 -4.44 1.68 5.19
N TYR A 278 -5.69 1.38 5.51
CA TYR A 278 -6.37 1.99 6.64
C TYR A 278 -5.71 1.62 7.97
N VAL A 279 -5.54 2.64 8.82
CA VAL A 279 -5.10 2.50 10.22
C VAL A 279 -6.27 2.78 11.18
N SER A 280 -6.07 2.45 12.46
CA SER A 280 -7.06 2.60 13.52
C SER A 280 -7.27 4.04 13.98
N ASP A 281 -6.52 5.01 13.46
CA ASP A 281 -6.59 6.42 13.82
C ASP A 281 -7.52 7.20 12.90
N PHE A 282 -8.24 8.16 13.48
CA PHE A 282 -8.83 9.25 12.73
C PHE A 282 -7.82 10.37 12.58
N TYR A 283 -7.91 11.13 11.49
CA TYR A 283 -7.01 12.25 11.26
C TYR A 283 -7.12 13.29 12.39
N HIS A 284 -5.96 13.61 12.95
CA HIS A 284 -5.74 14.62 13.97
C HIS A 284 -4.32 15.19 13.84
N ALA A 285 -4.09 16.37 14.42
CA ALA A 285 -2.76 16.96 14.52
C ALA A 285 -1.86 16.10 15.40
N TYR A 286 -0.59 15.95 15.03
CA TYR A 286 0.40 15.33 15.90
C TYR A 286 0.61 16.15 17.17
N ASP A 287 1.12 15.51 18.22
CA ASP A 287 1.40 16.16 19.50
C ASP A 287 2.34 17.36 19.32
N GLY A 288 1.91 18.51 19.83
CA GLY A 288 2.64 19.79 19.65
C GLY A 288 2.43 20.45 18.28
N GLY A 289 1.60 19.88 17.41
CA GLY A 289 1.25 20.43 16.11
C GLY A 289 -0.08 21.17 16.08
N GLU A 290 -0.36 21.76 14.91
CA GLU A 290 -1.64 22.39 14.61
C GLU A 290 -2.45 21.52 13.64
N LEU A 291 -3.78 21.57 13.78
CA LEU A 291 -4.67 20.88 12.85
C LEU A 291 -4.59 21.58 11.49
N ILE A 292 -4.03 20.89 10.51
CA ILE A 292 -4.04 21.35 9.13
C ILE A 292 -5.37 20.95 8.50
N ALA A 293 -6.18 21.96 8.18
CA ALA A 293 -7.45 21.74 7.49
C ALA A 293 -7.16 21.45 6.02
N ASP A 294 -7.24 20.18 5.62
CA ASP A 294 -7.16 19.76 4.23
C ASP A 294 -8.51 19.68 3.52
N ASP A 295 -8.46 19.44 2.21
CA ASP A 295 -9.65 19.27 1.37
C ASP A 295 -10.65 18.23 1.91
N LEU A 296 -10.19 17.15 2.55
CA LEU A 296 -11.07 16.19 3.20
C LEU A 296 -11.70 16.78 4.45
N THR A 297 -10.92 17.41 5.32
CA THR A 297 -11.46 18.03 6.54
C THR A 297 -12.41 19.20 6.26
N ARG A 298 -12.27 19.85 5.09
CA ARG A 298 -13.18 20.89 4.60
C ARG A 298 -14.52 20.30 4.12
N GLU A 299 -14.51 19.10 3.55
CA GLU A 299 -15.71 18.42 3.06
C GLU A 299 -16.40 17.58 4.15
N ARG A 300 -15.66 17.08 5.14
CA ARG A 300 -16.16 16.26 6.25
C ARG A 300 -15.36 16.53 7.53
N THR A 301 -16.00 16.44 8.70
CA THR A 301 -15.38 16.80 9.98
C THR A 301 -14.10 16.01 10.31
N THR A 302 -14.00 14.75 9.91
CA THR A 302 -12.81 13.91 10.08
C THR A 302 -12.82 12.74 9.09
N TYR A 303 -11.73 11.97 9.03
CA TYR A 303 -11.60 10.77 8.20
C TYR A 303 -10.63 9.76 8.81
N ARG A 304 -10.75 8.49 8.41
CA ARG A 304 -9.79 7.44 8.76
C ARG A 304 -8.51 7.60 7.95
N VAL A 305 -7.38 7.64 8.65
CA VAL A 305 -6.08 7.78 8.01
C VAL A 305 -5.75 6.51 7.22
N ALA A 306 -5.13 6.70 6.06
CA ALA A 306 -4.52 5.66 5.28
C ALA A 306 -3.05 5.98 5.01
N ARG A 307 -2.24 4.93 4.85
CA ARG A 307 -0.78 4.99 4.69
C ARG A 307 -0.31 4.17 3.47
N GLY A 308 0.96 4.35 3.07
CA GLY A 308 1.66 3.47 2.12
C GLY A 308 1.52 3.79 0.64
N GLY A 309 0.46 4.50 0.22
CA GLY A 309 0.24 4.77 -1.20
C GLY A 309 -0.20 3.52 -1.98
N SER A 310 -0.27 3.59 -3.31
CA SER A 310 -0.81 2.48 -4.11
C SER A 310 -0.39 2.53 -5.57
N PHE A 311 -0.78 1.53 -6.36
CA PHE A 311 -0.48 1.44 -7.80
C PHE A 311 -1.11 2.56 -8.65
N THR A 312 -2.04 3.34 -8.09
CA THR A 312 -2.67 4.50 -8.73
C THR A 312 -2.07 5.83 -8.27
N ARG A 313 -1.09 5.81 -7.36
CA ARG A 313 -0.46 6.99 -6.77
C ARG A 313 1.03 7.05 -7.12
N PHE A 314 1.57 8.26 -7.17
CA PHE A 314 3.00 8.49 -7.35
C PHE A 314 3.77 8.24 -6.06
N ARG A 315 5.10 8.19 -6.18
CA ARG A 315 6.03 7.91 -5.07
C ARG A 315 5.93 8.83 -3.87
N ASP A 316 5.35 10.04 -3.99
CA ASP A 316 5.15 10.93 -2.84
C ASP A 316 4.30 10.27 -1.74
N LEU A 317 3.37 9.39 -2.15
CA LEU A 317 2.49 8.65 -1.27
C LEU A 317 3.05 7.34 -0.75
N ALA A 318 4.15 6.87 -1.34
CA ALA A 318 4.89 5.71 -0.88
C ALA A 318 5.85 6.01 0.27
N ARG A 319 6.00 7.28 0.65
CA ARG A 319 6.87 7.70 1.77
C ARG A 319 6.27 7.22 3.09
N CYS A 320 7.09 6.71 3.99
CA CYS A 320 6.68 6.16 5.27
C CYS A 320 5.90 7.17 6.12
N LYS A 321 6.23 8.47 6.03
CA LYS A 321 5.63 9.56 6.82
C LYS A 321 4.33 10.11 6.22
N ARG A 322 4.02 9.78 4.96
CA ARG A 322 2.88 10.37 4.26
C ARG A 322 1.57 9.87 4.86
N ARG A 323 0.66 10.80 5.16
CA ARG A 323 -0.68 10.52 5.70
C ARG A 323 -1.76 10.91 4.69
N HIS A 324 -2.68 10.01 4.38
CA HIS A 324 -3.75 10.29 3.42
C HIS A 324 -5.13 9.85 3.93
N GLY A 325 -6.17 10.11 3.15
CA GLY A 325 -7.53 9.68 3.42
C GLY A 325 -8.32 9.45 2.15
N ARG A 326 -9.36 8.62 2.22
CA ARG A 326 -10.17 8.23 1.05
C ARG A 326 -11.11 9.32 0.57
N TYR A 327 -10.94 9.79 -0.66
CA TYR A 327 -12.02 10.46 -1.39
C TYR A 327 -12.90 9.43 -2.10
N MET A 328 -14.11 9.83 -2.48
CA MET A 328 -15.01 9.02 -3.28
C MET A 328 -14.59 9.04 -4.76
N SER A 329 -13.48 8.34 -5.06
CA SER A 329 -12.98 8.15 -6.43
C SER A 329 -12.31 6.79 -6.56
N GLU A 330 -12.36 6.21 -7.77
CA GLU A 330 -11.82 4.89 -8.08
C GLU A 330 -10.28 4.82 -8.00
N ILE A 331 -9.60 5.97 -8.00
CA ILE A 331 -8.15 6.02 -7.79
C ILE A 331 -7.75 5.71 -6.34
N TYR A 332 -8.68 5.72 -5.38
CA TYR A 332 -8.42 5.42 -3.98
C TYR A 332 -8.64 3.94 -3.69
N VAL A 333 -7.59 3.17 -3.90
CA VAL A 333 -7.59 1.71 -3.74
C VAL A 333 -7.21 1.35 -2.30
N MET A 334 -8.14 1.60 -1.39
CA MET A 334 -7.96 1.43 0.05
C MET A 334 -8.20 -0.03 0.48
N GLY A 335 -7.19 -0.63 1.09
CA GLY A 335 -7.20 -1.91 1.80
C GLY A 335 -6.75 -1.73 3.24
N PHE A 336 -6.14 -2.78 3.82
CA PHE A 336 -5.63 -2.75 5.19
C PHE A 336 -4.70 -3.93 5.47
N ARG A 337 -4.00 -3.84 6.61
CA ARG A 337 -3.32 -4.98 7.23
C ARG A 337 -3.74 -5.13 8.69
N LEU A 338 -3.46 -6.30 9.25
CA LEU A 338 -3.74 -6.60 10.65
C LEU A 338 -2.57 -6.21 11.55
N ALA A 339 -2.91 -5.77 12.75
CA ALA A 339 -2.06 -5.81 13.92
C ALA A 339 -2.71 -6.69 14.99
N GLU A 340 -1.93 -7.12 15.96
CA GLU A 340 -2.38 -7.96 17.07
C GLU A 340 -1.69 -7.55 18.37
N ASP A 341 -2.48 -7.36 19.42
CA ASP A 341 -1.96 -7.13 20.75
C ASP A 341 -1.45 -8.42 21.37
N ILE A 342 -0.27 -8.37 21.99
CA ILE A 342 0.30 -9.48 22.77
C ILE A 342 -0.13 -9.31 24.23
N ASP A 343 -0.52 -10.42 24.87
CA ASP A 343 -0.95 -10.46 26.28
C ASP A 343 0.18 -10.32 27.30
#